data_AF-A0A952FP66-F1
#
_entry.id   AF-A0A952FP66-F1
#
_cell.length_a   1.000
_cell.length_b   1.000
_cell.length_c   1.000
_cell.angle_alpha   90.00
_cell.angle_beta   90.00
_cell.angle_gamma   90.00
#
_symmetry.space_group_name_H-M   'P 1'
#
loop_
_entity.id
_entity.type
_entity.pdbx_description
1 polymer ?
#
loop_
_entity_poly.entity_id
_entity_poly.type
_entity_poly.pdbx_seq_one_letter_code
_entity_poly.pdbx_strand_id
1 'polypeptide(L)'
;MIAPPVPALSLPDAEPLVLAPEGGVLLTDDGELVTLDSAALRRRVDGPPLLLCHARAVSRRCGLEVMGAFDLLELFAFARPGLFSAPTPRGLASALGLPVPASLEDAAITLPRLAETLLRGLSIPAADERSDPAALATRMGEAGWPWAPFVLRALGLRAPVEDHRKRGAYQVWAHLPEWEAEPPNPPPSQHPVEPREARARLAQMLGQGAEPRPQQGDYAGAVAAAFAPRPAPDDPTVVLAQAGTGTGKTLGYLAPATVWAQKNGAPVWVSTYTRNLQHQIDGEMDRLFPDPVLKARQVVLRKGRENYLCLLNYED
;
A
#
# COMPACT_ATOMS: atom_id res chain seq x y z
N MET A 1 -37.21 -17.35 -9.31
CA MET A 1 -35.81 -16.87 -9.24
C MET A 1 -35.83 -15.45 -8.71
N ILE A 2 -35.35 -15.22 -7.49
CA ILE A 2 -35.17 -13.87 -6.96
C ILE A 2 -33.89 -13.35 -7.62
N ALA A 3 -33.98 -12.21 -8.31
CA ALA A 3 -32.80 -11.59 -8.91
C ALA A 3 -31.73 -11.37 -7.83
N PRO A 4 -30.43 -11.57 -8.12
CA PRO A 4 -29.38 -11.29 -7.15
C PRO A 4 -29.51 -9.83 -6.70
N PRO A 5 -29.31 -9.55 -5.40
CA PRO A 5 -29.46 -8.19 -4.89
C PRO A 5 -28.47 -7.27 -5.59
N VAL A 6 -28.98 -6.16 -6.12
CA VAL A 6 -28.18 -5.17 -6.83
C VAL A 6 -27.42 -4.32 -5.80
N PRO A 7 -26.08 -4.21 -5.90
CA PRO A 7 -25.30 -3.30 -5.06
C PRO A 7 -25.87 -1.88 -5.15
N ALA A 8 -26.13 -1.27 -4.00
CA ALA A 8 -26.59 0.11 -3.93
C ALA A 8 -25.56 0.92 -3.15
N LEU A 9 -25.00 1.94 -3.80
CA LEU A 9 -24.11 2.89 -3.15
C LEU A 9 -24.97 3.96 -2.47
N SER A 10 -24.84 4.04 -1.15
CA SER A 10 -25.37 5.16 -0.37
C SER A 10 -24.24 5.74 0.47
N LEU A 11 -24.26 7.05 0.66
CA LEU A 11 -23.40 7.74 1.62
C LEU A 11 -24.18 8.02 2.91
N PRO A 12 -23.51 8.13 4.07
CA PRO A 12 -24.15 8.62 5.27
C PRO A 12 -24.60 10.06 5.09
N ASP A 13 -25.69 10.40 5.78
CA ASP A 13 -26.14 11.78 5.96
C ASP A 13 -25.24 12.41 7.03
N ALA A 14 -24.12 12.98 6.59
CA ALA A 14 -23.07 13.49 7.45
C ALA A 14 -22.29 14.61 6.76
N GLU A 15 -22.17 15.76 7.43
CA GLU A 15 -21.50 16.93 6.89
C GLU A 15 -19.97 16.73 6.89
N PRO A 16 -19.28 16.95 5.75
CA PRO A 16 -17.82 16.89 5.68
C PRO A 16 -17.16 18.01 6.48
N LEU A 17 -16.22 17.64 7.36
CA LEU A 17 -15.45 18.62 8.13
C LEU A 17 -13.95 18.34 8.02
N VAL A 18 -13.21 19.34 7.56
CA VAL A 18 -11.75 19.31 7.49
C VAL A 18 -11.15 20.28 8.49
N LEU A 19 -10.06 19.84 9.09
CA LEU A 19 -9.43 20.49 10.21
C LEU A 19 -8.24 21.37 9.79
N ALA A 20 -8.27 22.65 10.18
CA ALA A 20 -7.21 23.65 9.97
C ALA A 20 -6.48 24.06 11.28
N PRO A 21 -5.22 24.53 11.26
CA PRO A 21 -4.50 24.91 12.48
C PRO A 21 -5.29 25.77 13.49
N GLU A 22 -6.11 26.71 13.00
CA GLU A 22 -6.94 27.61 13.83
C GLU A 22 -8.46 27.43 13.63
N GLY A 23 -8.92 26.20 13.35
CA GLY A 23 -10.35 25.94 13.17
C GLY A 23 -10.64 24.77 12.24
N GLY A 24 -11.58 24.96 11.32
CA GLY A 24 -11.92 24.00 10.28
C GLY A 24 -12.79 24.57 9.17
N VAL A 25 -13.00 23.78 8.12
CA VAL A 25 -13.92 24.06 7.02
C VAL A 25 -14.96 22.95 7.00
N LEU A 26 -16.23 23.35 7.14
CA LEU A 26 -17.41 22.49 7.05
C LEU A 26 -18.04 22.66 5.67
N LEU A 27 -18.46 21.56 5.05
CA LEU A 27 -19.37 21.57 3.93
C LEU A 27 -20.77 21.20 4.45
N THR A 28 -21.72 22.12 4.35
CA THR A 28 -23.10 21.90 4.83
C THR A 28 -23.89 21.02 3.87
N ASP A 29 -25.02 20.50 4.33
CA ASP A 29 -25.92 19.69 3.50
C ASP A 29 -26.51 20.46 2.31
N ASP A 30 -26.63 21.78 2.43
CA ASP A 30 -27.03 22.69 1.34
C ASP A 30 -25.88 22.99 0.36
N GLY A 31 -24.68 22.46 0.61
CA GLY A 31 -23.50 22.61 -0.24
C GLY A 31 -22.69 23.88 0.00
N GLU A 32 -22.90 24.57 1.13
CA GLU A 32 -22.14 25.77 1.48
C GLU A 32 -20.84 25.42 2.23
N LEU A 33 -19.77 26.15 1.91
CA LEU A 33 -18.50 26.04 2.62
C LEU A 33 -18.44 27.09 3.74
N VAL A 34 -18.35 26.60 4.98
CA VAL A 34 -18.33 27.44 6.19
C VAL A 34 -17.01 27.26 6.93
N THR A 35 -16.27 28.35 7.08
CA THR A 35 -15.08 28.39 7.93
C THR A 35 -15.49 28.53 9.39
N LEU A 36 -15.08 27.57 10.21
CA LEU A 36 -15.37 27.53 11.64
C LEU A 36 -14.13 27.93 12.44
N ASP A 37 -14.30 28.88 13.36
CA ASP A 37 -13.32 29.13 14.41
C ASP A 37 -13.34 27.99 15.46
N SER A 38 -12.42 28.05 16.43
CA SER A 38 -12.32 27.02 17.47
C SER A 38 -13.58 26.87 18.34
N ALA A 39 -14.33 27.96 18.57
CA ALA A 39 -15.54 27.93 19.39
C ALA A 39 -16.73 27.33 18.61
N ALA A 40 -16.87 27.68 17.33
CA ALA A 40 -17.86 27.13 16.43
C ALA A 40 -17.60 25.65 16.14
N LEU A 41 -16.35 25.25 15.98
CA LEU A 41 -15.95 23.86 15.80
C LEU A 41 -16.39 22.99 16.99
N ARG A 42 -16.16 23.45 18.23
CA ARG A 42 -16.60 22.74 19.44
C ARG A 42 -18.11 22.56 19.48
N ARG A 43 -18.88 23.60 19.14
CA ARG A 43 -20.35 23.50 19.05
C ARG A 43 -20.80 22.55 17.95
N ARG A 44 -20.06 22.49 16.83
CA ARG A 44 -20.40 21.60 15.70
C ARG A 44 -20.16 20.13 16.03
N VAL A 45 -19.13 19.79 16.81
CA VAL A 45 -18.81 18.38 17.15
C VAL A 45 -19.96 17.67 17.87
N ASP A 46 -20.74 18.38 18.70
CA ASP A 46 -21.89 17.81 19.41
C ASP A 46 -23.19 17.80 18.56
N GLY A 47 -23.11 18.23 17.29
CA GLY A 47 -24.23 18.39 16.38
C GLY A 47 -24.52 17.14 15.52
N PRO A 48 -25.03 17.33 14.29
CA PRO A 48 -25.29 16.23 13.35
C PRO A 48 -24.04 15.39 13.06
N PRO A 49 -24.18 14.15 12.56
CA PRO A 49 -23.04 13.32 12.19
C PRO A 49 -22.05 14.04 11.28
N LEU A 50 -20.77 13.75 11.48
CA LEU A 50 -19.67 14.35 10.72
C LEU A 50 -18.98 13.30 9.87
N LEU A 51 -18.65 13.65 8.64
CA LEU A 51 -17.71 12.90 7.79
C LEU A 51 -16.32 13.49 7.97
N LEU A 52 -15.40 12.72 8.54
CA LEU A 52 -14.07 13.17 8.95
C LEU A 52 -12.96 12.34 8.29
N CYS A 53 -11.76 12.89 8.27
CA CYS A 53 -10.54 12.12 8.09
C CYS A 53 -9.74 12.21 9.39
N HIS A 54 -9.58 11.08 10.09
CA HIS A 54 -8.84 10.98 11.35
C HIS A 54 -9.56 11.60 12.56
N ALA A 55 -10.73 11.07 12.92
CA ALA A 55 -11.56 11.52 14.04
C ALA A 55 -10.80 11.60 15.38
N ARG A 56 -9.84 10.70 15.63
CA ARG A 56 -8.99 10.77 16.83
C ARG A 56 -8.07 11.99 16.85
N ALA A 57 -7.50 12.38 15.70
CA ALA A 57 -6.74 13.62 15.61
C ALA A 57 -7.65 14.84 15.79
N VAL A 58 -8.89 14.76 15.29
CA VAL A 58 -9.91 15.79 15.49
C VAL A 58 -10.24 15.97 16.97
N SER A 59 -10.52 14.87 17.66
CA SER A 59 -10.88 14.86 19.08
C SER A 59 -9.79 15.50 19.94
N ARG A 60 -8.53 15.08 19.73
CA ARG A 60 -7.37 15.62 20.46
C ARG A 60 -7.21 17.12 20.26
N ARG A 61 -7.50 17.63 19.06
CA ARG A 61 -7.30 19.05 18.75
C ARG A 61 -8.45 19.93 19.23
N CYS A 62 -9.68 19.42 19.21
CA CYS A 62 -10.85 20.13 19.73
C CYS A 62 -10.90 20.12 21.26
N GLY A 63 -10.21 19.16 21.90
CA GLY A 63 -10.32 18.89 23.33
C GLY A 63 -11.66 18.27 23.71
N LEU A 64 -12.34 17.65 22.75
CA LEU A 64 -13.65 17.01 22.88
C LEU A 64 -13.58 15.63 22.24
N GLU A 65 -14.30 14.67 22.79
CA GLU A 65 -14.42 13.35 22.18
C GLU A 65 -15.45 13.40 21.05
N VAL A 66 -15.00 13.15 19.81
CA VAL A 66 -15.92 13.06 18.67
C VAL A 66 -16.53 11.66 18.67
N MET A 67 -17.80 11.56 19.04
CA MET A 67 -18.55 10.30 19.06
C MET A 67 -19.42 10.16 17.80
N GLY A 68 -19.48 8.95 17.23
CA GLY A 68 -20.41 8.64 16.14
C GLY A 68 -20.09 9.30 14.79
N ALA A 69 -18.87 9.82 14.60
CA ALA A 69 -18.44 10.32 13.29
C ALA A 69 -18.10 9.19 12.32
N PHE A 70 -18.28 9.48 11.03
CA PHE A 70 -17.85 8.63 9.93
C PHE A 70 -16.38 8.94 9.62
N ASP A 71 -15.44 8.18 10.20
CA ASP A 71 -14.01 8.37 9.94
C ASP A 71 -13.59 7.64 8.65
N LEU A 72 -13.15 8.41 7.66
CA LEU A 72 -12.64 7.90 6.39
C LEU A 72 -11.37 7.07 6.53
N LEU A 73 -10.56 7.25 7.58
CA LEU A 73 -9.40 6.39 7.79
C LEU A 73 -9.81 4.97 8.20
N GLU A 74 -10.89 4.83 8.95
CA GLU A 74 -11.42 3.51 9.30
C GLU A 74 -11.98 2.80 8.07
N LEU A 75 -12.78 3.52 7.26
CA LEU A 75 -13.29 2.98 6.01
C LEU A 75 -12.15 2.64 5.03
N PHE A 76 -11.13 3.49 4.94
CA PHE A 76 -9.96 3.23 4.10
C PHE A 76 -9.21 1.98 4.55
N ALA A 77 -8.93 1.85 5.85
CA ALA A 77 -8.26 0.67 6.41
C ALA A 77 -9.05 -0.62 6.15
N PHE A 78 -10.39 -0.55 6.19
CA PHE A 78 -11.25 -1.67 5.86
C PHE A 78 -11.26 -2.00 4.36
N ALA A 79 -11.43 -1.00 3.49
CA ALA A 79 -11.65 -1.21 2.06
C ALA A 79 -10.37 -1.36 1.23
N ARG A 80 -9.23 -0.94 1.77
CA ARG A 80 -7.90 -1.01 1.15
C ARG A 80 -6.86 -1.53 2.16
N PRO A 81 -7.06 -2.74 2.72
CA PRO A 81 -6.15 -3.28 3.73
C PRO A 81 -4.73 -3.37 3.16
N GLY A 82 -3.75 -2.90 3.92
CA GLY A 82 -2.34 -2.93 3.54
C GLY A 82 -1.88 -1.84 2.56
N LEU A 83 -2.78 -1.00 2.03
CA LEU A 83 -2.39 0.16 1.24
C LEU A 83 -1.93 1.30 2.15
N PHE A 84 -0.75 1.86 1.89
CA PHE A 84 -0.24 2.99 2.66
C PHE A 84 -0.94 4.29 2.27
N SER A 85 -1.25 5.12 3.27
CA SER A 85 -1.68 6.49 3.07
C SER A 85 -1.29 7.38 4.25
N ALA A 86 -0.93 8.63 3.98
CA ALA A 86 -0.83 9.63 5.03
C ALA A 86 -2.24 9.91 5.59
N PRO A 87 -2.42 10.03 6.92
CA PRO A 87 -3.74 10.11 7.57
C PRO A 87 -4.41 11.49 7.41
N THR A 88 -4.60 11.92 6.17
CA THR A 88 -5.09 13.23 5.75
C THR A 88 -5.93 13.10 4.49
N PRO A 89 -6.85 14.05 4.19
CA PRO A 89 -7.62 14.03 2.95
C PRO A 89 -6.73 13.98 1.69
N ARG A 90 -5.61 14.73 1.69
CA ARG A 90 -4.61 14.71 0.62
C ARG A 90 -3.93 13.35 0.45
N GLY A 91 -3.55 12.73 1.57
CA GLY A 91 -2.94 11.41 1.57
C GLY A 91 -3.88 10.34 1.05
N LEU A 92 -5.14 10.35 1.49
CA LEU A 92 -6.17 9.43 1.02
C LEU A 92 -6.45 9.61 -0.48
N ALA A 93 -6.60 10.86 -0.94
CA ALA A 93 -6.80 11.15 -2.36
C ALA A 93 -5.64 10.63 -3.22
N SER A 94 -4.40 10.89 -2.81
CA SER A 94 -3.21 10.38 -3.50
C SER A 94 -3.18 8.85 -3.55
N ALA A 95 -3.43 8.18 -2.42
CA ALA A 95 -3.43 6.72 -2.34
C ALA A 95 -4.51 6.06 -3.20
N LEU A 96 -5.64 6.74 -3.39
CA LEU A 96 -6.75 6.27 -4.23
C LEU A 96 -6.66 6.74 -5.69
N GLY A 97 -5.59 7.46 -6.08
CA GLY A 97 -5.42 7.97 -7.44
C GLY A 97 -6.43 9.08 -7.83
N LEU A 98 -6.97 9.80 -6.84
CA LEU A 98 -7.88 10.92 -7.04
C LEU A 98 -7.12 12.25 -7.12
N PRO A 99 -7.72 13.32 -7.70
CA PRO A 99 -7.17 14.66 -7.63
C PRO A 99 -6.87 15.07 -6.19
N VAL A 100 -5.63 15.48 -5.93
CA VAL A 100 -5.19 15.87 -4.58
C VAL A 100 -5.71 17.29 -4.27
N PRO A 101 -6.49 17.49 -3.19
CA PRO A 101 -7.09 18.79 -2.88
C PRO A 101 -6.02 19.84 -2.58
N ALA A 102 -6.12 21.03 -3.18
CA ALA A 102 -5.13 22.09 -3.05
C ALA A 102 -5.39 23.00 -1.83
N SER A 103 -6.64 23.14 -1.41
CA SER A 103 -7.05 23.89 -0.22
C SER A 103 -7.84 23.05 0.79
N LEU A 104 -8.26 23.68 1.90
CA LEU A 104 -9.11 23.05 2.92
C LEU A 104 -10.55 22.87 2.42
N GLU A 105 -11.04 23.82 1.64
CA GLU A 105 -12.32 23.80 0.94
C GLU A 105 -12.35 22.64 -0.06
N ASP A 106 -11.32 22.51 -0.90
CA ASP A 106 -11.17 21.38 -1.82
C ASP A 106 -11.18 20.06 -1.04
N ALA A 107 -10.50 20.02 0.10
CA ALA A 107 -10.45 18.83 0.94
C ALA A 107 -11.82 18.46 1.51
N ALA A 108 -12.63 19.44 1.95
CA ALA A 108 -14.00 19.22 2.43
C ALA A 108 -14.89 18.65 1.32
N ILE A 109 -14.82 19.22 0.12
CA ILE A 109 -15.50 18.73 -1.09
C ILE A 109 -15.03 17.31 -1.47
N THR A 110 -13.78 16.97 -1.16
CA THR A 110 -13.19 15.68 -1.53
C THR A 110 -13.64 14.55 -0.59
N LEU A 111 -14.02 14.80 0.67
CA LEU A 111 -14.34 13.73 1.62
C LEU A 111 -15.49 12.81 1.15
N PRO A 112 -16.64 13.31 0.64
CA PRO A 112 -17.69 12.45 0.11
C PRO A 112 -17.21 11.59 -1.07
N ARG A 113 -16.37 12.15 -1.94
CA ARG A 113 -15.79 11.42 -3.09
C ARG A 113 -14.86 10.30 -2.65
N LEU A 114 -14.11 10.50 -1.56
CA LEU A 114 -13.29 9.45 -0.94
C LEU A 114 -14.18 8.31 -0.42
N ALA A 115 -15.24 8.62 0.34
CA ALA A 115 -16.18 7.62 0.84
C ALA A 115 -16.80 6.82 -0.32
N GLU A 116 -17.29 7.52 -1.36
CA GLU A 116 -17.90 6.90 -2.53
C GLU A 116 -16.91 5.97 -3.24
N THR A 117 -15.67 6.42 -3.46
CA THR A 117 -14.63 5.63 -4.13
C THR A 117 -14.31 4.35 -3.35
N LEU A 118 -14.23 4.44 -2.02
CA LEU A 118 -13.97 3.30 -1.15
C LEU A 118 -15.12 2.28 -1.17
N LEU A 119 -16.36 2.75 -1.02
CA LEU A 119 -17.56 1.89 -1.06
C LEU A 119 -17.76 1.26 -2.45
N ARG A 120 -17.57 2.04 -3.52
CA ARG A 120 -17.62 1.52 -4.89
C ARG A 120 -16.53 0.47 -5.12
N GLY A 121 -15.35 0.68 -4.56
CA GLY A 121 -14.26 -0.29 -4.57
C GLY A 121 -14.63 -1.63 -3.93
N LEU A 122 -15.46 -1.64 -2.90
CA LEU A 122 -15.96 -2.85 -2.24
C LEU A 122 -17.05 -3.57 -3.05
N SER A 123 -17.80 -2.84 -3.89
CA SER A 123 -18.84 -3.43 -4.74
C SER A 123 -18.30 -4.27 -5.90
N ILE A 124 -16.99 -4.21 -6.15
CA ILE A 124 -16.30 -4.96 -7.21
C ILE A 124 -15.51 -6.07 -6.52
N PRO A 125 -15.90 -7.36 -6.68
CA PRO A 125 -15.18 -8.48 -6.08
C PRO A 125 -13.73 -8.49 -6.56
N ALA A 126 -12.76 -8.55 -5.64
CA ALA A 126 -11.38 -8.80 -6.01
C ALA A 126 -11.22 -10.24 -6.48
N ALA A 127 -10.42 -10.46 -7.52
CA ALA A 127 -10.25 -11.77 -8.15
C ALA A 127 -9.65 -12.82 -7.20
N ASP A 128 -8.96 -12.38 -6.15
CA ASP A 128 -8.24 -13.18 -5.16
C ASP A 128 -8.64 -12.85 -3.71
N GLU A 129 -9.85 -12.29 -3.49
CA GLU A 129 -10.35 -12.01 -2.14
C GLU A 129 -10.46 -13.30 -1.32
N ARG A 130 -9.73 -13.37 -0.20
CA ARG A 130 -9.74 -14.51 0.73
C ARG A 130 -10.45 -14.19 2.04
N SER A 131 -10.76 -12.92 2.29
CA SER A 131 -11.49 -12.49 3.48
C SER A 131 -13.00 -12.57 3.28
N ASP A 132 -13.75 -12.44 4.37
CA ASP A 132 -15.20 -12.28 4.36
C ASP A 132 -15.55 -10.85 4.84
N PRO A 133 -15.50 -9.84 3.93
CA PRO A 133 -15.77 -8.45 4.31
C PRO A 133 -17.19 -8.25 4.83
N ALA A 134 -18.15 -9.08 4.42
CA ALA A 134 -19.52 -9.03 4.92
C ALA A 134 -19.61 -9.48 6.39
N ALA A 135 -18.96 -10.59 6.74
CA ALA A 135 -18.87 -11.06 8.12
C ALA A 135 -18.14 -10.05 9.01
N LEU A 136 -17.02 -9.50 8.53
CA LEU A 136 -16.22 -8.53 9.29
C LEU A 136 -17.03 -7.24 9.54
N ALA A 137 -17.65 -6.67 8.50
CA ALA A 137 -18.48 -5.48 8.64
C ALA A 137 -19.66 -5.71 9.59
N THR A 138 -20.28 -6.89 9.55
CA THR A 138 -21.36 -7.27 10.48
C THR A 138 -20.88 -7.24 11.94
N ARG A 139 -19.75 -7.88 12.24
CA ARG A 139 -19.18 -7.91 13.60
C ARG A 139 -18.74 -6.54 14.10
N MET A 140 -18.12 -5.76 13.23
CA MET A 140 -17.74 -4.38 13.56
C MET A 140 -18.98 -3.51 13.82
N GLY A 141 -20.06 -3.71 13.05
CA GLY A 141 -21.35 -3.03 13.26
C GLY A 141 -22.01 -3.40 14.60
N GLU A 142 -21.99 -4.67 14.99
CA GLU A 142 -22.44 -5.14 16.32
C GLU A 142 -21.65 -4.46 17.46
N ALA A 143 -20.37 -4.12 17.21
CA ALA A 143 -19.51 -3.37 18.12
C ALA A 143 -19.63 -1.83 17.99
N GLY A 144 -20.56 -1.32 17.17
CA GLY A 144 -20.85 0.11 17.04
C GLY A 144 -20.13 0.84 15.92
N TRP A 145 -19.48 0.15 14.97
CA TRP A 145 -18.81 0.79 13.84
C TRP A 145 -19.82 1.39 12.84
N PRO A 146 -19.83 2.74 12.63
CA PRO A 146 -20.90 3.41 11.91
C PRO A 146 -20.93 3.11 10.40
N TRP A 147 -19.81 2.70 9.80
CA TRP A 147 -19.72 2.37 8.37
C TRP A 147 -20.35 1.03 7.99
N ALA A 148 -20.57 0.12 8.94
CA ALA A 148 -21.07 -1.23 8.70
C ALA A 148 -22.30 -1.30 7.75
N PRO A 149 -23.40 -0.55 7.95
CA PRO A 149 -24.56 -0.61 7.05
C PRO A 149 -24.26 -0.13 5.62
N PHE A 150 -23.30 0.78 5.44
CA PHE A 150 -22.92 1.30 4.12
C PHE A 150 -22.04 0.29 3.38
N VAL A 151 -21.10 -0.33 4.09
CA VAL A 151 -20.28 -1.43 3.57
C VAL A 151 -21.14 -2.62 3.15
N LEU A 152 -22.06 -3.07 4.01
CA LEU A 152 -22.95 -4.19 3.70
C LEU A 152 -23.80 -3.91 2.45
N ARG A 153 -24.35 -2.69 2.31
CA ARG A 153 -25.08 -2.29 1.09
C ARG A 153 -24.21 -2.24 -0.16
N ALA A 154 -22.97 -1.74 -0.04
CA ALA A 154 -22.01 -1.73 -1.13
C ALA A 154 -21.65 -3.15 -1.60
N LEU A 155 -21.61 -4.12 -0.66
CA LEU A 155 -21.45 -5.55 -0.94
C LEU A 155 -22.73 -6.23 -1.49
N GLY A 156 -23.84 -5.49 -1.64
CA GLY A 156 -25.12 -6.02 -2.13
C GLY A 156 -26.00 -6.68 -1.06
N LEU A 157 -25.66 -6.55 0.23
CA LEU A 157 -26.43 -7.12 1.34
C LEU A 157 -27.41 -6.10 1.90
N ARG A 158 -28.68 -6.51 2.07
CA ARG A 158 -29.76 -5.67 2.63
C ARG A 158 -29.92 -5.76 4.14
N ALA A 159 -29.36 -6.80 4.75
CA ALA A 159 -29.35 -7.03 6.19
C ALA A 159 -28.10 -7.84 6.57
N PRO A 160 -27.64 -7.78 7.84
CA PRO A 160 -26.58 -8.66 8.31
C PRO A 160 -27.02 -10.12 8.13
N VAL A 161 -26.20 -10.94 7.48
CA VAL A 161 -26.56 -12.34 7.21
C VAL A 161 -26.34 -13.15 8.48
N GLU A 162 -27.39 -13.83 8.95
CA GLU A 162 -27.35 -14.60 10.20
C GLU A 162 -26.30 -15.73 10.21
N ASP A 163 -25.94 -16.27 9.03
CA ASP A 163 -25.04 -17.42 8.91
C ASP A 163 -23.55 -17.04 9.07
N HIS A 164 -23.16 -15.80 8.76
CA HIS A 164 -21.79 -15.30 9.01
C HIS A 164 -21.47 -15.19 10.50
N ARG A 165 -22.45 -15.29 11.41
CA ARG A 165 -22.23 -15.33 12.85
C ARG A 165 -21.50 -16.60 13.31
N LYS A 166 -21.51 -17.68 12.51
CA LYS A 166 -20.95 -18.99 12.89
C LYS A 166 -19.53 -19.24 12.38
N ARG A 167 -19.05 -18.47 11.40
CA ARG A 167 -17.68 -18.58 10.89
C ARG A 167 -16.81 -17.50 11.52
N GLY A 168 -15.57 -17.84 11.84
CA GLY A 168 -14.62 -16.87 12.38
C GLY A 168 -14.35 -15.78 11.34
N ALA A 169 -15.09 -14.67 11.40
CA ALA A 169 -14.92 -13.51 10.51
C ALA A 169 -13.46 -13.00 10.48
N TYR A 170 -12.71 -13.29 11.53
CA TYR A 170 -11.30 -12.95 11.70
C TYR A 170 -10.34 -14.03 11.18
N GLN A 171 -10.82 -15.25 10.92
CA GLN A 171 -10.02 -16.43 10.54
C GLN A 171 -9.69 -16.48 9.04
N VAL A 172 -9.11 -15.40 8.50
CA VAL A 172 -8.67 -15.36 7.10
C VAL A 172 -7.67 -16.48 6.78
N TRP A 173 -6.95 -16.98 7.79
CA TRP A 173 -6.01 -18.10 7.65
C TRP A 173 -6.67 -19.42 7.24
N ALA A 174 -7.96 -19.62 7.54
CA ALA A 174 -8.71 -20.81 7.11
C ALA A 174 -8.93 -20.85 5.58
N HIS A 175 -8.67 -19.75 4.88
CA HIS A 175 -8.83 -19.61 3.43
C HIS A 175 -7.50 -19.44 2.70
N LEU A 176 -6.36 -19.58 3.39
CA LEU A 176 -5.06 -19.55 2.74
C LEU A 176 -4.81 -20.88 2.01
N PRO A 177 -4.22 -20.84 0.80
CA PRO A 177 -3.80 -22.05 0.11
C PRO A 177 -2.75 -22.76 0.96
N GLU A 178 -2.83 -24.09 0.98
CA GLU A 178 -1.76 -24.90 1.57
C GLU A 178 -0.45 -24.63 0.83
N TRP A 179 0.60 -24.41 1.60
CA TRP A 179 1.94 -24.25 1.08
C TRP A 179 2.65 -25.61 1.14
N GLU A 180 3.07 -26.11 -0.01
CA GLU A 180 3.90 -27.30 -0.11
C GLU A 180 5.34 -26.91 -0.42
N ALA A 181 6.29 -27.66 0.15
CA ALA A 181 7.69 -27.50 -0.17
C ALA A 181 7.95 -27.98 -1.60
N GLU A 182 8.28 -27.06 -2.49
CA GLU A 182 8.75 -27.42 -3.84
C GLU A 182 10.13 -28.10 -3.77
N PRO A 183 10.41 -29.05 -4.68
CA PRO A 183 11.74 -29.64 -4.78
C PRO A 183 12.80 -28.57 -5.03
N PRO A 184 14.03 -28.75 -4.53
CA PRO A 184 15.09 -27.77 -4.71
C PRO A 184 15.39 -27.58 -6.20
N ASN A 185 15.57 -26.34 -6.62
CA ASN A 185 16.03 -26.02 -7.96
C ASN A 185 17.39 -26.69 -8.25
N PRO A 186 17.67 -27.03 -9.52
CA PRO A 186 19.00 -27.50 -9.90
C PRO A 186 20.07 -26.46 -9.52
N PRO A 187 21.32 -26.88 -9.29
CA PRO A 187 22.41 -25.97 -9.00
C PRO A 187 22.51 -24.89 -10.09
N PRO A 188 22.70 -23.62 -9.72
CA PRO A 188 22.81 -22.55 -10.70
C PRO A 188 24.07 -22.69 -11.53
N SER A 189 24.02 -22.21 -12.77
CA SER A 189 25.23 -22.04 -13.58
C SER A 189 26.08 -20.87 -13.04
N GLN A 190 27.29 -20.72 -13.58
CA GLN A 190 28.24 -19.70 -13.15
C GLN A 190 28.75 -18.86 -14.32
N HIS A 191 27.91 -18.59 -15.30
CA HIS A 191 28.28 -17.74 -16.42
C HIS A 191 28.56 -16.31 -15.93
N PRO A 192 29.74 -15.74 -16.26
CA PRO A 192 30.09 -14.40 -15.85
C PRO A 192 29.17 -13.36 -16.51
N VAL A 193 29.15 -12.18 -15.91
CA VAL A 193 28.57 -10.97 -16.51
C VAL A 193 29.70 -10.14 -17.10
N GLU A 194 29.63 -9.90 -18.39
CA GLU A 194 30.58 -9.03 -19.06
C GLU A 194 30.24 -7.55 -18.82
N PRO A 195 31.23 -6.65 -18.77
CA PRO A 195 30.97 -5.22 -18.57
C PRO A 195 29.99 -4.62 -19.57
N ARG A 196 29.97 -5.12 -20.81
CA ARG A 196 29.01 -4.70 -21.84
C ARG A 196 27.57 -5.12 -21.51
N GLU A 197 27.37 -6.31 -20.94
CA GLU A 197 26.05 -6.79 -20.52
C GLU A 197 25.52 -5.94 -19.36
N ALA A 198 26.39 -5.62 -18.39
CA ALA A 198 26.06 -4.74 -17.27
C ALA A 198 25.65 -3.33 -17.74
N ARG A 199 26.42 -2.73 -18.66
CA ARG A 199 26.10 -1.41 -19.24
C ARG A 199 24.81 -1.42 -20.05
N ALA A 200 24.57 -2.47 -20.84
CA ALA A 200 23.33 -2.62 -21.60
C ALA A 200 22.11 -2.75 -20.68
N ARG A 201 22.20 -3.56 -19.61
CA ARG A 201 21.13 -3.67 -18.61
C ARG A 201 20.90 -2.34 -17.89
N LEU A 202 21.95 -1.62 -17.52
CA LEU A 202 21.81 -0.29 -16.91
C LEU A 202 21.05 0.67 -17.85
N ALA A 203 21.41 0.72 -19.13
CA ALA A 203 20.73 1.56 -20.10
C ALA A 203 19.24 1.19 -20.25
N GLN A 204 18.92 -0.10 -20.23
CA GLN A 204 17.54 -0.58 -20.23
C GLN A 204 16.75 -0.07 -19.00
N MET A 205 17.33 -0.17 -17.80
CA MET A 205 16.67 0.30 -16.56
C MET A 205 16.54 1.83 -16.51
N LEU A 206 17.47 2.57 -17.09
CA LEU A 206 17.41 4.02 -17.13
C LEU A 206 16.33 4.55 -18.08
N GLY A 207 16.07 3.83 -19.18
CA GLY A 207 15.04 4.18 -20.18
C GLY A 207 15.51 5.24 -21.18
N GLN A 208 14.65 5.53 -22.17
CA GLN A 208 14.92 6.53 -23.21
C GLN A 208 14.71 7.94 -22.63
N GLY A 209 15.77 8.75 -22.60
CA GLY A 209 15.74 10.12 -22.06
C GLY A 209 16.56 10.33 -20.77
N ALA A 210 17.20 9.29 -20.26
CA ALA A 210 18.16 9.45 -19.17
C ALA A 210 19.39 10.26 -19.61
N GLU A 211 19.82 11.17 -18.75
CA GLU A 211 21.06 11.92 -18.94
C GLU A 211 22.26 10.96 -19.01
N PRO A 212 23.15 11.08 -20.01
CA PRO A 212 24.35 10.25 -20.09
C PRO A 212 25.26 10.46 -18.87
N ARG A 213 25.54 9.39 -18.14
CA ARG A 213 26.46 9.39 -16.99
C ARG A 213 27.52 8.32 -17.17
N PRO A 214 28.63 8.60 -17.89
CA PRO A 214 29.68 7.62 -18.18
C PRO A 214 30.21 6.92 -16.92
N GLN A 215 30.39 7.67 -15.83
CA GLN A 215 30.90 7.13 -14.56
C GLN A 215 29.95 6.09 -13.95
N GLN A 216 28.64 6.20 -14.17
CA GLN A 216 27.68 5.19 -13.70
C GLN A 216 27.78 3.90 -14.52
N GLY A 217 27.97 4.02 -15.85
CA GLY A 217 28.21 2.88 -16.73
C GLY A 217 29.56 2.22 -16.48
N ASP A 218 30.59 3.00 -16.17
CA ASP A 218 31.90 2.50 -15.76
C ASP A 218 31.82 1.76 -14.42
N TYR A 219 31.11 2.33 -13.44
CA TYR A 219 30.85 1.68 -12.16
C TYR A 219 30.10 0.35 -12.34
N ALA A 220 29.02 0.32 -13.13
CA ALA A 220 28.27 -0.91 -13.40
C ALA A 220 29.13 -1.99 -14.10
N GLY A 221 29.95 -1.56 -15.07
CA GLY A 221 30.88 -2.45 -15.75
C GLY A 221 31.97 -3.00 -14.83
N ALA A 222 32.49 -2.19 -13.91
CA ALA A 222 33.50 -2.62 -12.94
C ALA A 222 32.94 -3.59 -11.90
N VAL A 223 31.72 -3.34 -11.39
CA VAL A 223 31.04 -4.21 -10.43
C VAL A 223 30.69 -5.58 -11.02
N ALA A 224 30.57 -5.70 -12.35
CA ALA A 224 30.32 -6.97 -13.03
C ALA A 224 31.38 -8.04 -12.71
N ALA A 225 32.61 -7.64 -12.38
CA ALA A 225 33.67 -8.56 -11.98
C ALA A 225 33.33 -9.38 -10.72
N ALA A 226 32.45 -8.89 -9.84
CA ALA A 226 31.98 -9.64 -8.66
C ALA A 226 31.17 -10.90 -9.04
N PHE A 227 30.68 -10.96 -10.27
CA PHE A 227 29.87 -12.05 -10.81
C PHE A 227 30.69 -13.03 -11.67
N ALA A 228 32.02 -12.92 -11.66
CA ALA A 228 32.89 -13.92 -12.28
C ALA A 228 32.91 -15.23 -11.47
N PRO A 229 33.11 -16.39 -12.13
CA PRO A 229 33.31 -17.66 -11.45
C PRO A 229 34.38 -17.55 -10.35
N ARG A 230 34.16 -18.25 -9.25
CA ARG A 230 35.15 -18.32 -8.18
C ARG A 230 36.42 -19.00 -8.71
N PRO A 231 37.62 -18.46 -8.42
CA PRO A 231 38.86 -19.10 -8.83
C PRO A 231 39.09 -20.45 -8.11
N ALA A 232 38.58 -20.60 -6.88
CA ALA A 232 38.64 -21.84 -6.11
C ALA A 232 37.41 -21.98 -5.17
N PRO A 233 37.09 -23.20 -4.65
CA PRO A 233 35.92 -23.44 -3.81
C PRO A 233 35.79 -22.54 -2.58
N ASP A 234 36.90 -22.13 -1.97
CA ASP A 234 36.94 -21.32 -0.75
C ASP A 234 37.43 -19.88 -0.99
N ASP A 235 37.56 -19.48 -2.26
CA ASP A 235 38.05 -18.17 -2.65
C ASP A 235 36.93 -17.36 -3.34
N PRO A 236 36.27 -16.44 -2.62
CA PRO A 236 35.18 -15.65 -3.18
C PRO A 236 35.70 -14.57 -4.13
N THR A 237 34.99 -14.38 -5.23
CA THR A 237 35.21 -13.21 -6.10
C THR A 237 34.64 -11.96 -5.42
N VAL A 238 35.51 -11.04 -4.99
CA VAL A 238 35.11 -9.82 -4.27
C VAL A 238 35.48 -8.56 -5.05
N VAL A 239 34.53 -7.62 -5.12
CA VAL A 239 34.77 -6.26 -5.61
C VAL A 239 34.46 -5.27 -4.50
N LEU A 240 35.45 -4.44 -4.16
CA LEU A 240 35.25 -3.27 -3.31
C LEU A 240 35.15 -2.04 -4.19
N ALA A 241 33.98 -1.42 -4.24
CA ALA A 241 33.73 -0.26 -5.07
C ALA A 241 33.20 0.92 -4.25
N GLN A 242 33.91 2.04 -4.29
CA GLN A 242 33.44 3.32 -3.76
C GLN A 242 32.80 4.13 -4.90
N ALA A 243 31.68 4.77 -4.60
CA ALA A 243 31.04 5.71 -5.50
C ALA A 243 30.61 6.96 -4.71
N GLY A 244 30.45 8.09 -5.38
CA GLY A 244 29.92 9.30 -4.75
C GLY A 244 28.41 9.22 -4.49
N THR A 245 27.88 10.13 -3.69
CA THR A 245 26.44 10.37 -3.61
C THR A 245 25.95 10.88 -4.96
N GLY A 246 24.78 10.42 -5.43
CA GLY A 246 24.22 10.85 -6.72
C GLY A 246 24.80 10.14 -7.96
N THR A 247 25.84 9.31 -7.84
CA THR A 247 26.41 8.53 -8.96
C THR A 247 25.45 7.45 -9.50
N GLY A 248 24.35 7.16 -8.81
CA GLY A 248 23.39 6.13 -9.21
C GLY A 248 23.87 4.71 -8.87
N LYS A 249 24.46 4.55 -7.67
CA LYS A 249 25.03 3.29 -7.17
C LYS A 249 24.06 2.12 -7.22
N THR A 250 22.81 2.36 -6.83
CA THR A 250 21.75 1.35 -6.75
C THR A 250 21.57 0.64 -8.08
N LEU A 251 21.26 1.39 -9.14
CA LEU A 251 21.16 0.83 -10.50
C LEU A 251 22.50 0.27 -11.00
N GLY A 252 23.62 0.87 -10.57
CA GLY A 252 24.96 0.42 -10.93
C GLY A 252 25.28 -1.01 -10.50
N TYR A 253 24.91 -1.43 -9.27
CA TYR A 253 25.10 -2.82 -8.83
C TYR A 253 23.91 -3.72 -9.20
N LEU A 254 22.69 -3.19 -9.31
CA LEU A 254 21.51 -3.97 -9.70
C LEU A 254 21.58 -4.43 -11.16
N ALA A 255 22.19 -3.63 -12.05
CA ALA A 255 22.33 -3.98 -13.45
C ALA A 255 23.08 -5.31 -13.65
N PRO A 256 24.35 -5.46 -13.22
CA PRO A 256 25.05 -6.75 -13.34
C PRO A 256 24.39 -7.86 -12.51
N ALA A 257 23.84 -7.56 -11.32
CA ALA A 257 23.15 -8.55 -10.48
C ALA A 257 21.96 -9.21 -11.20
N THR A 258 21.11 -8.41 -11.85
CA THR A 258 19.93 -8.92 -12.55
C THR A 258 20.28 -9.66 -13.84
N VAL A 259 21.37 -9.28 -14.51
CA VAL A 259 21.92 -10.08 -15.63
C VAL A 259 22.37 -11.44 -15.13
N TRP A 260 23.17 -11.47 -14.06
CA TRP A 260 23.67 -12.73 -13.51
C TRP A 260 22.54 -13.65 -13.05
N ALA A 261 21.56 -13.11 -12.33
CA ALA A 261 20.43 -13.87 -11.82
C ALA A 261 19.64 -14.56 -12.94
N GLN A 262 19.36 -13.83 -14.03
CA GLN A 262 18.63 -14.37 -15.18
C GLN A 262 19.46 -15.35 -15.99
N LYS A 263 20.76 -15.06 -16.20
CA LYS A 263 21.67 -15.92 -16.95
C LYS A 263 21.92 -17.26 -16.24
N ASN A 264 21.85 -17.26 -14.91
CA ASN A 264 22.23 -18.40 -14.09
C ASN A 264 21.10 -19.10 -13.35
N GLY A 265 19.88 -18.57 -13.41
CA GLY A 265 18.71 -19.15 -12.73
C GLY A 265 18.84 -19.17 -11.20
N ALA A 266 19.61 -18.24 -10.62
CA ALA A 266 19.82 -18.13 -9.18
C ALA A 266 19.52 -16.74 -8.63
N PRO A 267 19.08 -16.65 -7.36
CA PRO A 267 18.87 -15.36 -6.71
C PRO A 267 20.21 -14.67 -6.40
N VAL A 268 20.20 -13.33 -6.48
CA VAL A 268 21.26 -12.48 -5.93
C VAL A 268 20.74 -11.79 -4.68
N TRP A 269 21.53 -11.83 -3.60
CA TRP A 269 21.21 -11.18 -2.34
C TRP A 269 21.78 -9.76 -2.32
N VAL A 270 20.90 -8.77 -2.12
CA VAL A 270 21.29 -7.38 -1.87
C VAL A 270 20.97 -7.05 -0.42
N SER A 271 22.02 -6.79 0.37
CA SER A 271 21.88 -6.39 1.79
C SER A 271 22.05 -4.89 1.95
N THR A 272 21.27 -4.28 2.84
CA THR A 272 21.31 -2.85 3.14
C THR A 272 20.93 -2.58 4.60
N TYR A 273 21.25 -1.39 5.09
CA TYR A 273 21.21 -1.09 6.53
C TYR A 273 19.79 -0.88 7.09
N THR A 274 18.88 -0.26 6.32
CA THR A 274 17.55 0.12 6.83
C THR A 274 16.42 -0.38 5.95
N ARG A 275 15.23 -0.54 6.54
CA ARG A 275 13.99 -0.88 5.82
C ARG A 275 13.64 0.17 4.75
N ASN A 276 13.89 1.44 5.02
CA ASN A 276 13.67 2.51 4.05
C ASN A 276 14.54 2.32 2.81
N LEU A 277 15.82 1.97 2.99
CA LEU A 277 16.73 1.66 1.88
C LEU A 277 16.28 0.40 1.12
N GLN A 278 15.75 -0.62 1.80
CA GLN A 278 15.18 -1.79 1.12
C GLN A 278 14.02 -1.39 0.19
N HIS A 279 13.10 -0.56 0.66
CA HIS A 279 11.99 -0.06 -0.16
C HIS A 279 12.45 0.81 -1.33
N GLN A 280 13.49 1.62 -1.14
CA GLN A 280 14.08 2.39 -2.24
C GLN A 280 14.70 1.47 -3.31
N ILE A 281 15.46 0.45 -2.91
CA ILE A 281 16.04 -0.53 -3.84
C ILE A 281 14.94 -1.30 -4.58
N ASP A 282 13.89 -1.72 -3.88
CA ASP A 282 12.73 -2.38 -4.47
C ASP A 282 12.02 -1.48 -5.50
N GLY A 283 11.82 -0.19 -5.20
CA GLY A 283 11.23 0.76 -6.15
C GLY A 283 12.07 0.96 -7.41
N GLU A 284 13.40 0.93 -7.31
CA GLU A 284 14.27 0.97 -8.50
C GLU A 284 14.08 -0.24 -9.42
N MET A 285 13.60 -1.38 -8.90
CA MET A 285 13.30 -2.56 -9.70
C MET A 285 12.06 -2.41 -10.58
N ASP A 286 11.19 -1.43 -10.32
CA ASP A 286 10.02 -1.11 -11.18
C ASP A 286 10.46 -0.72 -12.60
N ARG A 287 11.67 -0.17 -12.74
CA ARG A 287 12.29 0.15 -14.03
C ARG A 287 12.54 -1.08 -14.90
N LEU A 288 12.77 -2.24 -14.30
CA LEU A 288 13.00 -3.50 -15.00
C LEU A 288 11.73 -4.35 -15.07
N PHE A 289 10.92 -4.31 -14.01
CA PHE A 289 9.68 -5.06 -13.89
C PHE A 289 8.52 -4.09 -13.61
N PRO A 290 8.02 -3.38 -14.64
CA PRO A 290 6.94 -2.41 -14.48
C PRO A 290 5.60 -3.08 -14.16
N ASP A 291 5.43 -4.36 -14.52
CA ASP A 291 4.29 -5.18 -14.10
C ASP A 291 4.52 -5.69 -12.67
N PRO A 292 3.68 -5.29 -11.69
CA PRO A 292 3.82 -5.71 -10.29
C PRO A 292 3.72 -7.23 -10.09
N VAL A 293 2.91 -7.92 -10.91
CA VAL A 293 2.73 -9.39 -10.80
C VAL A 293 4.02 -10.09 -11.23
N LEU A 294 4.64 -9.62 -12.31
CA LEU A 294 5.94 -10.13 -12.74
C LEU A 294 7.02 -9.78 -11.71
N LYS A 295 7.05 -8.55 -11.20
CA LYS A 295 8.02 -8.10 -10.20
C LYS A 295 7.97 -8.97 -8.95
N ALA A 296 6.78 -9.26 -8.41
CA ALA A 296 6.60 -10.09 -7.22
C ALA A 296 7.17 -11.53 -7.38
N ARG A 297 7.28 -12.03 -8.61
CA ARG A 297 7.91 -13.33 -8.91
C ARG A 297 9.42 -13.27 -9.04
N GLN A 298 9.99 -12.08 -9.28
CA GLN A 298 11.41 -11.87 -9.57
C GLN A 298 12.17 -11.20 -8.42
N VAL A 299 11.48 -10.39 -7.61
CA VAL A 299 12.05 -9.56 -6.55
C VAL A 299 11.26 -9.77 -5.27
N VAL A 300 11.96 -10.12 -4.19
CA VAL A 300 11.35 -10.37 -2.88
C VAL A 300 12.12 -9.62 -1.81
N LEU A 301 11.39 -8.87 -0.97
CA LEU A 301 11.94 -8.25 0.23
C LEU A 301 11.93 -9.25 1.39
N ARG A 302 13.11 -9.50 1.97
CA ARG A 302 13.24 -10.30 3.20
C ARG A 302 13.46 -9.41 4.41
N LYS A 303 12.66 -9.62 5.46
CA LYS A 303 12.72 -8.90 6.74
C LYS A 303 12.79 -9.91 7.89
N GLY A 304 13.17 -9.46 9.08
CA GLY A 304 13.09 -10.29 10.29
C GLY A 304 11.65 -10.70 10.60
N ARG A 305 11.47 -11.83 11.29
CA ARG A 305 10.15 -12.41 11.59
C ARG A 305 9.22 -11.43 12.32
N GLU A 306 9.78 -10.59 13.18
CA GLU A 306 9.09 -9.54 13.94
C GLU A 306 8.43 -8.46 13.07
N ASN A 307 8.71 -8.45 11.76
CA ASN A 307 8.14 -7.51 10.80
C ASN A 307 6.94 -8.10 10.04
N TYR A 308 6.49 -9.31 10.39
CA TYR A 308 5.34 -10.00 9.81
C TYR A 308 4.31 -10.32 10.89
N LEU A 309 3.03 -10.28 10.54
CA LEU A 309 1.95 -10.75 11.41
C LEU A 309 2.07 -12.28 11.55
N CYS A 310 2.17 -12.77 12.79
CA CYS A 310 2.14 -14.19 13.06
C CYS A 310 0.69 -14.63 13.25
N LEU A 311 0.19 -15.47 12.34
CA LEU A 311 -1.19 -15.95 12.36
C LEU A 311 -1.50 -16.78 13.62
N LEU A 312 -0.53 -17.60 14.08
CA LEU A 312 -0.68 -18.37 15.31
C LEU A 312 -0.84 -17.45 16.53
N ASN A 313 0.01 -16.44 16.68
CA ASN A 313 -0.10 -15.47 17.78
C ASN A 313 -1.34 -14.56 17.67
N TYR A 314 -1.97 -14.48 16.50
CA TYR A 314 -3.19 -13.69 16.31
C TYR A 314 -4.45 -14.50 16.62
N GLU A 315 -4.38 -15.83 16.52
CA GLU A 315 -5.46 -16.74 16.89
C GLU A 315 -5.60 -16.90 18.42
N ASP A 316 -4.50 -16.83 19.16
CA ASP A 316 -4.43 -16.85 20.64
C ASP A 316 -4.84 -15.52 21.30
#